data_AF-A0A317DDI0-F1
#
_entry.id   AF-A0A317DDI0-F1
#
_cell.length_a   1.000
_cell.length_b   1.000
_cell.length_c   1.000
_cell.angle_alpha   90.00
_cell.angle_beta   90.00
_cell.angle_gamma   90.00
#
_symmetry.space_group_name_H-M   'P 1'
#
loop_
_entity.id
_entity.type
_entity.pdbx_description
1 polymer ?
#
loop_
_entity_poly.entity_id
_entity_poly.type
_entity_poly.pdbx_seq_one_letter_code
_entity_poly.pdbx_strand_id
1 'polypeptide(L)'
;MPASGDQDALVLGALECYQRAVTRVAEDFARRGALVQPLDVDLDILDALIVRYRTRGEARESWLGSLPVTSDLERAVAELADMLQEEEFDEGDISWPGCTAGDTHPPTAAVVDGVACWQCPRSRAVLSRIL
;
A
#
# COMPACT_ATOMS: atom_id res chain seq x y z
N MET A 1 -21.14 -24.21 11.25
CA MET A 1 -19.88 -24.31 10.51
C MET A 1 -20.17 -23.77 9.12
N PRO A 2 -19.62 -22.63 8.70
CA PRO A 2 -19.68 -22.25 7.29
C PRO A 2 -19.11 -23.39 6.46
N ALA A 3 -19.69 -23.67 5.29
CA ALA A 3 -19.14 -24.68 4.40
C ALA A 3 -17.76 -24.20 3.93
N SER A 4 -16.78 -25.10 3.79
CA SER A 4 -15.43 -24.73 3.33
C SER A 4 -15.44 -23.90 2.04
N GLY A 5 -16.41 -24.13 1.15
CA GLY A 5 -16.58 -23.35 -0.08
C GLY A 5 -17.01 -21.88 0.12
N ASP A 6 -17.65 -21.54 1.23
CA ASP A 6 -18.01 -20.14 1.52
C ASP A 6 -16.78 -19.35 1.98
N GLN A 7 -15.85 -20.02 2.67
CA GLN A 7 -14.61 -19.41 3.12
C GLN A 7 -13.63 -19.21 1.96
N ASP A 8 -13.49 -20.21 1.09
CA ASP A 8 -12.64 -20.13 -0.10
C ASP A 8 -13.10 -18.98 -1.03
N ALA A 9 -14.42 -18.81 -1.20
CA ALA A 9 -14.98 -17.72 -2.00
C ALA A 9 -14.67 -16.32 -1.40
N LEU A 10 -14.66 -16.20 -0.07
CA LEU A 10 -14.30 -14.95 0.61
C LEU A 10 -12.81 -14.63 0.47
N VAL A 11 -11.95 -15.65 0.57
CA VAL A 11 -10.49 -15.51 0.40
C VAL A 11 -10.15 -15.09 -1.03
N LEU A 12 -10.74 -15.76 -2.03
CA LEU A 12 -10.54 -15.42 -3.44
C LEU A 12 -11.05 -14.00 -3.76
N GLY A 13 -12.22 -13.62 -3.24
CA GLY A 13 -12.76 -12.26 -3.42
C GLY A 13 -11.87 -11.19 -2.78
N ALA A 14 -11.26 -11.48 -1.63
CA ALA A 14 -10.30 -10.59 -1.00
C ALA A 14 -8.99 -10.51 -1.81
N LEU A 15 -8.46 -11.62 -2.32
CA LEU A 15 -7.28 -11.61 -3.19
C LEU A 15 -7.51 -10.77 -4.45
N GLU A 16 -8.65 -10.94 -5.13
CA GLU A 16 -9.01 -10.11 -6.28
C GLU A 16 -9.08 -8.61 -5.91
N CYS A 17 -9.55 -8.30 -4.70
CA CYS A 17 -9.55 -6.93 -4.19
C CYS A 17 -8.12 -6.38 -4.04
N TYR A 18 -7.20 -7.15 -3.44
CA TYR A 18 -5.80 -6.75 -3.32
C TYR A 18 -5.08 -6.65 -4.66
N GLN A 19 -5.39 -7.51 -5.64
CA GLN A 19 -4.83 -7.42 -7.00
C GLN A 19 -5.20 -6.10 -7.68
N ARG A 20 -6.44 -5.66 -7.51
CA ARG A 20 -6.88 -4.33 -7.98
C ARG A 20 -6.19 -3.21 -7.22
N ALA A 21 -5.99 -3.38 -5.92
CA ALA A 21 -5.32 -2.41 -5.08
C ALA A 21 -3.84 -2.23 -5.46
N VAL A 22 -3.10 -3.30 -5.78
CA VAL A 22 -1.72 -3.25 -6.28
C VAL A 22 -1.60 -2.33 -7.48
N THR A 23 -2.50 -2.45 -8.46
CA THR A 23 -2.48 -1.60 -9.66
C THR A 23 -2.59 -0.12 -9.29
N ARG A 24 -3.50 0.22 -8.38
CA ARG A 24 -3.70 1.60 -7.92
C ARG A 24 -2.49 2.13 -7.14
N VAL A 25 -1.96 1.34 -6.21
CA VAL A 25 -0.76 1.70 -5.45
C VAL A 25 0.43 1.90 -6.39
N ALA A 26 0.59 1.05 -7.41
CA ALA A 26 1.67 1.18 -8.38
C ALA A 26 1.59 2.47 -9.18
N GLU A 27 0.38 2.86 -9.63
CA GLU A 27 0.16 4.16 -10.29
C GLU A 27 0.49 5.33 -9.36
N ASP A 28 0.09 5.27 -8.09
CA ASP A 28 0.35 6.32 -7.10
C ASP A 28 1.85 6.45 -6.78
N PHE A 29 2.56 5.34 -6.61
CA PHE A 29 4.00 5.30 -6.36
C PHE A 29 4.77 5.79 -7.59
N ALA A 30 4.39 5.36 -8.79
CA ALA A 30 5.02 5.82 -10.03
C ALA A 30 4.82 7.32 -10.27
N ARG A 31 3.61 7.85 -10.04
CA ARG A 31 3.32 9.29 -10.13
C ARG A 31 4.17 10.13 -9.18
N ARG A 32 4.51 9.55 -8.03
CA ARG A 32 5.33 10.22 -7.01
C ARG A 32 6.81 10.03 -7.27
N GLY A 33 7.24 9.04 -8.05
CA GLY A 33 8.65 8.74 -8.30
C GLY A 33 9.30 7.90 -7.20
N ALA A 34 8.51 7.06 -6.52
CA ALA A 34 9.00 6.13 -5.50
C ALA A 34 10.01 5.12 -6.08
N LEU A 35 10.93 4.63 -5.24
CA LEU A 35 11.90 3.60 -5.59
C LEU A 35 11.27 2.21 -5.66
N VAL A 36 10.29 1.97 -4.79
CA VAL A 36 9.47 0.76 -4.73
C VAL A 36 8.38 0.82 -5.79
N GLN A 37 8.31 -0.24 -6.59
CA GLN A 37 7.28 -0.46 -7.59
C GLN A 37 6.51 -1.74 -7.24
N PRO A 38 5.27 -1.66 -6.75
CA PRO A 38 4.42 -2.83 -6.58
C PRO A 38 4.23 -3.56 -7.92
N LEU A 39 4.28 -4.89 -7.89
CA LEU A 39 4.15 -5.73 -9.08
C LEU A 39 2.91 -6.62 -9.04
N ASP A 40 2.71 -7.33 -7.92
CA ASP A 40 1.65 -8.32 -7.80
C ASP A 40 1.38 -8.67 -6.32
N VAL A 41 0.25 -9.36 -6.08
CA VAL A 41 -0.08 -9.99 -4.81
C VAL A 41 -0.48 -11.45 -5.02
N ASP A 42 -0.11 -12.30 -4.07
CA ASP A 42 -0.46 -13.72 -4.07
C ASP A 42 -0.75 -14.20 -2.64
N LEU A 43 -1.26 -15.41 -2.52
CA LEU A 43 -1.41 -16.09 -1.24
C LEU A 43 -0.38 -17.19 -1.08
N ASP A 44 0.15 -17.30 0.13
CA ASP A 44 0.97 -18.45 0.51
C ASP A 44 0.10 -19.64 0.96
N ILE A 45 0.74 -20.74 1.35
CA ILE A 45 0.06 -21.95 1.82
C ILE A 45 -0.69 -21.79 3.15
N LEU A 46 -0.54 -20.65 3.82
CA LEU A 46 -1.18 -20.28 5.09
C LEU A 46 -2.20 -19.14 4.90
N ASP A 47 -2.60 -18.83 3.66
CA ASP A 47 -3.44 -17.68 3.31
C ASP A 47 -2.85 -16.33 3.76
N ALA A 48 -1.52 -16.24 3.86
CA ALA A 48 -0.82 -14.99 4.07
C ALA A 48 -0.67 -14.26 2.73
N LEU A 49 -0.92 -12.95 2.75
CA LEU A 49 -0.77 -12.12 1.56
C LEU A 49 0.72 -11.82 1.33
N ILE A 50 1.24 -12.34 0.23
CA ILE A 50 2.58 -12.02 -0.28
C ILE A 50 2.43 -10.87 -1.27
N VAL A 51 3.25 -9.84 -1.11
CA VAL A 51 3.31 -8.72 -2.05
C VAL A 51 4.65 -8.74 -2.75
N ARG A 52 4.62 -8.81 -4.07
CA ARG A 52 5.82 -8.69 -4.91
C ARG A 52 5.98 -7.24 -5.33
N TYR A 53 7.20 -6.72 -5.19
CA TYR A 53 7.56 -5.38 -5.59
C TYR A 53 8.96 -5.36 -6.20
N ARG A 54 9.32 -4.27 -6.87
CA ARG A 54 10.66 -4.03 -7.39
C ARG A 54 11.25 -2.84 -6.67
N THR A 55 12.51 -2.93 -6.26
CA THR A 55 13.27 -1.77 -5.79
C THR A 55 14.61 -1.73 -6.51
N ARG A 56 15.03 -0.56 -6.99
CA ARG A 56 16.31 -0.36 -7.70
C ARG A 56 16.59 -1.36 -8.86
N GLY A 57 15.54 -1.87 -9.49
CA GLY A 57 15.63 -2.85 -10.59
C GLY A 57 15.58 -4.31 -10.15
N GLU A 58 15.62 -4.61 -8.86
CA GLU A 58 15.57 -5.96 -8.31
C GLU A 58 14.16 -6.30 -7.82
N ALA A 59 13.65 -7.48 -8.17
CA ALA A 59 12.39 -7.97 -7.65
C ALA A 59 12.57 -8.50 -6.21
N ARG A 60 11.63 -8.15 -5.34
CA ARG A 60 11.57 -8.52 -3.93
C ARG A 60 10.15 -8.93 -3.55
N GLU A 61 10.04 -9.62 -2.41
CA GLU A 61 8.78 -10.07 -1.85
C GLU A 61 8.75 -9.70 -0.37
N SER A 62 7.62 -9.18 0.10
CA SER A 62 7.36 -8.91 1.52
C SER A 62 5.98 -9.41 1.91
N TRP A 63 5.79 -9.64 3.20
CA TRP A 63 4.61 -10.29 3.75
C TRP A 63 3.74 -9.22 4.41
N LEU A 64 2.49 -9.09 3.95
CA LEU A 64 1.52 -8.22 4.61
C LEU A 64 0.92 -8.85 5.89
N GLY A 65 1.25 -10.13 6.15
CA GLY A 65 0.66 -10.95 7.21
C GLY A 65 -0.53 -11.77 6.73
N SER A 66 -1.36 -12.23 7.66
CA SER A 66 -2.59 -12.97 7.35
C SER A 66 -3.53 -12.10 6.53
N LEU A 67 -4.09 -12.64 5.43
CA LEU A 67 -4.98 -11.89 4.54
C LEU A 67 -6.17 -11.31 5.32
N PRO A 68 -6.29 -9.97 5.43
CA PRO A 68 -7.51 -9.36 5.91
C PRO A 68 -8.60 -9.60 4.86
N VAL A 69 -9.63 -10.38 5.20
CA VAL A 69 -10.75 -10.61 4.28
C VAL A 69 -11.51 -9.28 4.12
N THR A 70 -11.25 -8.59 3.01
CA THR A 70 -11.88 -7.31 2.67
C THR A 70 -12.34 -7.28 1.21
N SER A 71 -13.57 -6.80 1.00
CA SER A 71 -14.07 -6.41 -0.33
C SER A 71 -14.01 -4.90 -0.55
N ASP A 72 -13.55 -4.14 0.46
CA ASP A 72 -13.32 -2.71 0.38
C ASP A 72 -11.96 -2.45 -0.24
N LEU A 73 -11.98 -1.94 -1.47
CA LEU A 73 -10.79 -1.60 -2.23
C LEU A 73 -9.99 -0.49 -1.56
N GLU A 74 -10.63 0.51 -0.95
CA GLU A 74 -9.92 1.64 -0.33
C GLU A 74 -9.11 1.18 0.87
N ARG A 75 -9.69 0.26 1.66
CA ARG A 75 -8.98 -0.40 2.75
C ARG A 75 -7.80 -1.22 2.24
N ALA A 76 -7.99 -2.03 1.20
CA ALA A 76 -6.93 -2.85 0.63
C ALA A 76 -5.76 -2.01 0.09
N VAL A 77 -6.07 -0.87 -0.55
CA VAL A 77 -5.07 0.09 -1.04
C VAL A 77 -4.32 0.72 0.13
N ALA A 78 -5.02 1.13 1.20
CA ALA A 78 -4.38 1.72 2.37
C ALA A 78 -3.40 0.75 3.05
N GLU A 79 -3.80 -0.51 3.24
CA GLU A 79 -2.96 -1.54 3.86
C GLU A 79 -1.74 -1.91 2.99
N LEU A 80 -1.93 -2.08 1.66
CA LEU A 80 -0.81 -2.33 0.74
C LEU A 80 0.17 -1.16 0.69
N ALA A 81 -0.36 0.06 0.65
CA ALA A 81 0.47 1.25 0.66
C ALA A 81 1.33 1.23 1.93
N ASP A 82 0.72 1.06 3.11
CA ASP A 82 1.37 1.15 4.42
C ASP A 82 2.61 0.24 4.51
N MET A 83 2.47 -1.03 4.09
CA MET A 83 3.59 -1.96 4.07
C MET A 83 4.67 -1.55 3.04
N LEU A 84 4.28 -1.22 1.80
CA LEU A 84 5.26 -0.86 0.76
C LEU A 84 5.97 0.48 1.06
N GLN A 85 5.39 1.29 1.93
CA GLN A 85 6.02 2.49 2.48
C GLN A 85 7.11 2.19 3.50
N GLU A 86 6.92 1.18 4.36
CA GLU A 86 8.00 0.72 5.24
C GLU A 86 9.22 0.28 4.41
N GLU A 87 8.99 -0.46 3.33
CA GLU A 87 10.03 -0.89 2.40
C GLU A 87 10.73 0.29 1.68
N GLU A 88 9.98 1.34 1.32
CA GLU A 88 10.54 2.56 0.72
C GLU A 88 11.44 3.30 1.73
N PHE A 89 11.06 3.36 3.01
CA PHE A 89 11.85 4.01 4.06
C PHE A 89 13.15 3.26 4.37
N ASP A 90 13.13 1.92 4.35
CA ASP A 90 14.33 1.12 4.59
C ASP A 90 15.36 1.25 3.44
N GLU A 91 14.90 1.51 2.20
CA GLU A 91 15.76 1.64 1.02
C GLU A 91 16.15 3.09 0.69
N GLY A 92 15.36 4.08 1.09
CA GLY A 92 15.47 5.48 0.70
C GLY A 92 16.11 6.44 1.71
N ASP A 93 16.28 7.69 1.29
CA ASP A 93 16.28 8.83 2.22
C ASP A 93 14.82 9.05 2.64
N ILE A 94 14.58 9.45 3.89
CA ILE A 94 13.22 9.66 4.45
C ILE A 94 12.35 10.63 3.63
N SER A 95 12.95 11.36 2.68
CA SER A 95 12.33 12.30 1.77
C SER A 95 11.49 11.61 0.68
N TRP A 96 10.19 11.43 0.96
CA TRP A 96 9.21 10.98 -0.05
C TRP A 96 9.22 11.92 -1.26
N PRO A 97 9.18 11.41 -2.51
CA PRO A 97 9.21 12.28 -3.67
C PRO A 97 7.87 13.05 -3.83
N GLY A 98 7.97 14.38 -3.79
CA GLY A 98 6.85 15.32 -3.61
C GLY A 98 6.86 16.07 -2.27
N CYS A 99 7.66 15.64 -1.29
CA CYS A 99 8.01 16.46 -0.14
C CYS A 99 9.16 17.41 -0.50
N THR A 100 9.16 18.61 0.10
CA THR A 100 10.30 19.50 0.01
C THR A 100 11.51 18.85 0.69
N ALA A 101 12.67 18.88 0.03
CA ALA A 101 13.90 18.36 0.63
C ALA A 101 14.16 19.02 2.00
N GLY A 102 14.35 18.20 3.04
CA GLY A 102 14.65 18.65 4.40
C GLY A 102 13.48 18.70 5.39
N ASP A 103 12.27 18.27 5.01
CA ASP A 103 11.14 18.14 5.94
C ASP A 103 11.26 16.87 6.82
N THR A 104 10.74 16.94 8.07
CA THR A 104 10.84 15.85 9.07
C THR A 104 9.71 14.84 8.91
N HIS A 105 10.09 13.57 8.74
CA HIS A 105 9.26 12.37 8.55
C HIS A 105 9.11 11.58 9.88
N PRO A 106 8.14 10.65 10.03
CA PRO A 106 7.31 10.00 8.99
C PRO A 106 5.98 10.73 8.68
N PRO A 107 5.45 10.62 7.44
CA PRO A 107 4.08 11.01 7.14
C PRO A 107 3.07 10.00 7.74
N THR A 108 1.77 10.14 7.49
CA THR A 108 0.74 9.16 7.91
C THR A 108 -0.05 8.65 6.72
N ALA A 109 -0.28 7.34 6.64
CA ALA A 109 -1.18 6.73 5.66
C ALA A 109 -2.59 7.31 5.77
N ALA A 110 -3.16 7.68 4.62
CA ALA A 110 -4.53 8.16 4.53
C ALA A 110 -5.11 7.88 3.14
N VAL A 111 -6.44 7.81 3.07
CA VAL A 111 -7.17 7.93 1.82
C VAL A 111 -7.78 9.33 1.77
N VAL A 112 -7.43 10.12 0.76
CA VAL A 112 -7.99 11.46 0.53
C VAL A 112 -8.59 11.48 -0.87
N ASP A 113 -9.89 11.76 -0.96
CA ASP A 113 -10.66 11.76 -2.21
C ASP A 113 -10.52 10.44 -3.00
N GLY A 114 -10.48 9.31 -2.27
CA GLY A 114 -10.29 7.98 -2.82
C GLY A 114 -8.85 7.66 -3.21
N VAL A 115 -7.89 8.56 -3.06
CA VAL A 115 -6.49 8.29 -3.42
C VAL A 115 -5.72 7.90 -2.17
N ALA A 116 -5.01 6.77 -2.22
CA ALA A 116 -4.08 6.43 -1.16
C ALA A 116 -2.92 7.41 -1.20
N CYS A 117 -2.71 8.08 -0.08
CA CYS A 117 -1.75 9.14 0.04
C CYS A 117 -1.13 9.13 1.43
N TRP A 118 0.11 9.59 1.50
CA TRP A 118 0.75 9.90 2.77
C TRP A 118 0.66 11.39 3.00
N GLN A 119 -0.02 11.76 4.08
CA GLN A 119 -0.16 13.15 4.47
C GLN A 119 1.13 13.60 5.14
N CYS A 120 1.85 14.53 4.50
CA CYS A 120 2.90 15.27 5.19
C CYS A 120 2.27 16.06 6.35
N PRO A 121 2.80 15.98 7.59
CA PRO A 121 2.26 16.70 8.75
C PRO A 121 2.11 18.22 8.51
N ARG A 122 2.97 18.81 7.68
CA ARG A 122 2.88 20.22 7.29
C ARG A 122 1.83 20.50 6.21
N SER A 123 1.65 19.62 5.21
CA SER A 123 0.59 19.78 4.22
C SER A 123 -0.80 19.73 4.86
N ARG A 124 -0.96 18.91 5.89
CA ARG A 124 -2.18 18.89 6.73
C ARG A 124 -2.40 20.22 7.45
N ALA A 125 -1.35 20.83 8.01
CA ALA A 125 -1.43 22.12 8.69
C ALA A 125 -1.71 23.30 7.73
N VAL A 126 -1.28 23.19 6.47
CA VAL A 126 -1.59 24.17 5.42
C VAL A 126 -3.04 24.03 4.95
N LEU A 127 -3.51 22.81 4.71
CA LEU A 127 -4.92 22.56 4.34
C LEU A 127 -5.89 22.94 5.47
N SER A 128 -5.54 22.70 6.74
CA SER A 128 -6.37 23.09 7.89
C SER A 128 -6.41 24.59 8.16
N ARG A 129 -5.62 25.40 7.46
CA ARG A 129 -5.66 26.88 7.55
C ARG A 129 -6.46 27.52 6.42
N ILE A 130 -6.80 26.74 5.39
CA ILE A 130 -7.52 27.20 4.21
C ILE A 130 -9.01 26.79 4.29
N LEU A 131 -9.35 25.86 5.19
CA LEU A 131 -10.72 25.50 5.58
C LEU A 131 -11.19 26.31 6.80
#